data_AF-A0A1J3EMF0-F1
#
_entry.id   AF-A0A1J3EMF0-F1
#
_cell.length_a   1.000
_cell.length_b   1.000
_cell.length_c   1.000
_cell.angle_alpha   90.00
_cell.angle_beta   90.00
_cell.angle_gamma   90.00
#
_symmetry.space_group_name_H-M   'P 1'
#
loop_
_entity.id
_entity.type
_entity.pdbx_description
1 polymer ?
#
loop_
_entity_poly.entity_id
_entity_poly.type
_entity_poly.pdbx_seq_one_letter_code
_entity_poly.pdbx_strand_id
1 'polypeptide(L)' 'MRCRPLHIRRRKRVTVNVSSRKLMSRLRRMVAPEMSFSGELGGDTLYRLTADHIFLLQARIQLLRRISSVCGL' A
#
# COMPACT_ATOMS: atom_id res chain seq x y z
N MET A 1 21.22 -18.68 21.21
CA MET A 1 20.38 -18.54 20.00
C MET A 1 21.22 -17.96 18.88
N ARG A 2 21.39 -18.65 17.75
CA ARG A 2 22.21 -18.17 16.61
C ARG A 2 21.28 -17.57 15.55
N CYS A 3 21.30 -16.24 15.39
CA CYS A 3 20.58 -15.56 14.33
C CYS A 3 21.27 -15.84 12.98
N ARG A 4 20.59 -16.51 12.05
CA ARG A 4 21.08 -16.68 10.67
C ARG A 4 21.01 -15.34 9.93
N PRO A 5 22.01 -14.97 9.12
CA PRO A 5 21.93 -13.78 8.29
C PRO A 5 20.86 -13.97 7.21
N LEU A 6 19.76 -13.23 7.32
CA LEU A 6 18.76 -13.15 6.27
C LEU A 6 19.40 -12.45 5.06
N HIS A 7 19.69 -13.20 4.00
CA HIS A 7 20.03 -12.63 2.70
C HIS A 7 18.85 -11.79 2.19
N ILE A 8 18.86 -10.48 2.49
CA ILE A 8 17.98 -9.51 1.87
C ILE A 8 18.43 -9.38 0.42
N ARG A 9 18.00 -10.32 -0.42
CA ARG A 9 18.19 -10.32 -1.88
C ARG A 9 17.79 -8.92 -2.36
N ARG A 10 18.73 -8.17 -2.97
CA ARG A 10 18.50 -6.81 -3.49
C ARG A 10 17.15 -6.78 -4.19
N ARG A 11 16.16 -6.11 -3.59
CA ARG A 11 14.84 -5.95 -4.22
C ARG A 11 15.04 -5.13 -5.48
N LYS A 12 14.79 -5.74 -6.64
CA LYS A 12 14.81 -5.07 -7.95
C LYS A 12 13.87 -3.86 -7.84
N ARG A 13 14.38 -2.64 -8.02
CA ARG A 13 13.54 -1.44 -8.09
C ARG A 13 12.63 -1.60 -9.30
N VAL A 14 11.34 -1.79 -9.05
CA VAL A 14 10.33 -1.81 -10.11
C VAL A 14 10.06 -0.36 -10.48
N THR A 15 10.63 0.09 -11.60
CA THR A 15 10.28 1.37 -12.20
C THR A 15 8.92 1.22 -12.88
N VAL A 16 7.91 1.83 -12.29
CA VAL A 16 6.55 1.85 -12.83
C VAL A 16 6.47 2.97 -13.87
N ASN A 17 6.71 2.64 -15.14
CA ASN A 17 6.50 3.59 -16.24
C ASN A 17 5.00 3.67 -16.54
N VAL A 18 4.29 4.52 -15.81
CA VAL A 18 2.85 4.76 -15.97
C VAL A 18 2.64 6.25 -16.13
N SER A 19 1.90 6.66 -17.16
CA SER A 19 1.55 8.08 -17.34
C SER A 19 0.81 8.61 -16.12
N SER A 20 1.06 9.87 -15.74
CA SER A 20 0.46 10.49 -14.56
C SER A 20 -1.07 10.34 -14.55
N ARG A 21 -1.71 10.51 -15.70
CA ARG A 21 -3.17 10.32 -15.86
C ARG A 21 -3.63 8.89 -15.51
N LYS A 22 -2.89 7.87 -15.97
CA LYS A 22 -3.19 6.46 -15.69
C LYS A 22 -2.91 6.09 -14.23
N LEU A 23 -1.89 6.71 -13.62
CA LEU A 23 -1.61 6.58 -12.19
C LEU A 23 -2.76 7.14 -11.36
N MET A 24 -3.21 8.38 -11.64
CA MET A 24 -4.32 9.02 -10.94
C MET A 24 -5.61 8.18 -11.04
N SER A 25 -5.94 7.67 -12.23
CA SER A 25 -7.11 6.79 -12.43
C SER A 25 -7.04 5.51 -11.57
N ARG A 26 -5.85 4.93 -11.42
CA ARG A 26 -5.66 3.72 -10.60
C ARG A 26 -5.77 4.02 -9.11
N LEU A 27 -5.13 5.10 -8.65
CA LEU A 27 -5.20 5.52 -7.25
C LEU A 27 -6.63 5.84 -6.84
N ARG A 28 -7.40 6.54 -7.69
CA ARG A 28 -8.82 6.83 -7.43
C ARG A 28 -9.62 5.54 -7.22
N ARG A 29 -9.46 4.55 -8.11
CA ARG A 29 -10.14 3.25 -7.98
C ARG A 29 -9.74 2.47 -6.73
N MET A 30 -8.49 2.56 -6.31
CA MET A 30 -8.00 1.85 -5.12
C MET A 30 -8.53 2.46 -3.82
N VAL A 31 -8.55 3.79 -3.74
CA VAL A 31 -8.77 4.51 -2.47
C VAL A 31 -10.23 4.93 -2.30
N ALA A 32 -10.98 5.09 -3.38
CA ALA A 32 -12.40 5.45 -3.37
C ALA A 32 -13.22 4.56 -4.35
N PRO A 33 -13.39 3.26 -4.06
CA PRO A 33 -14.11 2.34 -4.94
C PRO A 33 -15.64 2.54 -4.97
N GLU A 34 -16.23 3.09 -3.90
CA GLU A 34 -17.70 3.09 -3.67
C GLU A 34 -18.32 4.49 -3.47
N MET A 35 -17.55 5.57 -3.59
CA MET A 35 -18.13 6.91 -3.53
C MET A 35 -18.14 7.57 -4.89
N SER A 36 -19.35 7.77 -5.39
CA SER A 36 -19.93 8.96 -6.00
C SER A 36 -19.23 10.29 -5.66
N PHE A 37 -17.93 10.41 -5.89
CA PHE A 37 -17.26 11.71 -5.93
C PHE A 37 -17.55 12.29 -7.31
N SER A 38 -18.69 12.99 -7.41
CA SER A 38 -18.99 13.89 -8.52
C SER A 38 -18.08 15.13 -8.53
N GLY A 39 -17.31 15.34 -7.46
CA GLY A 39 -16.29 16.37 -7.34
C GLY A 39 -14.92 15.92 -7.85
N GLU A 40 -14.25 16.81 -8.58
CA GLU A 40 -12.90 16.61 -9.08
C GLU A 40 -11.93 16.44 -7.89
N LEU A 41 -11.58 15.18 -7.59
CA LEU A 41 -10.68 14.89 -6.47
C LEU A 41 -9.27 15.33 -6.86
N GLY A 42 -8.84 16.46 -6.27
CA GLY A 42 -7.55 17.08 -6.49
C GLY A 42 -6.39 16.12 -6.22
N GLY A 43 -5.28 16.31 -6.94
CA GLY A 43 -4.11 15.42 -6.87
C GLY A 43 -3.56 15.26 -5.46
N ASP A 44 -3.45 16.37 -4.71
CA ASP A 44 -2.88 16.36 -3.35
C ASP A 44 -3.76 15.58 -2.37
N THR A 45 -5.09 15.78 -2.45
CA THR A 45 -6.05 15.01 -1.65
C THR A 45 -5.97 13.52 -1.98
N LEU A 46 -5.84 13.18 -3.26
CA LEU A 46 -5.70 11.79 -3.69
C LEU A 46 -4.42 11.15 -3.15
N TYR A 47 -3.29 11.86 -3.16
CA TYR A 47 -2.05 11.38 -2.59
C TYR A 47 -2.14 11.18 -1.08
N ARG A 48 -2.76 12.11 -0.36
CA ARG A 48 -2.97 11.98 1.09
C ARG A 48 -3.81 10.74 1.43
N LEU A 49 -4.96 10.58 0.77
CA LEU A 49 -5.81 9.41 0.98
C LEU A 49 -5.09 8.10 0.61
N THR A 50 -4.24 8.13 -0.42
CA THR A 50 -3.42 6.97 -0.79
C THR A 50 -2.42 6.63 0.32
N ALA A 51 -1.77 7.62 0.92
CA ALA A 51 -0.84 7.41 2.04
C ALA A 51 -1.55 6.83 3.26
N ASP A 52 -2.73 7.36 3.60
CA ASP A 52 -3.57 6.86 4.70
C ASP A 52 -3.97 5.40 4.46
N HIS A 53 -4.34 5.06 3.23
CA HIS A 53 -4.69 3.69 2.85
C HIS A 53 -3.51 2.73 2.99
N ILE A 54 -2.30 3.15 2.59
CA ILE A 54 -1.07 2.37 2.78
C ILE A 54 -0.81 2.13 4.28
N PHE A 55 -1.00 3.14 5.11
CA PHE A 55 -0.81 3.02 6.56
C PHE A 55 -1.77 2.00 7.18
N LEU A 56 -3.06 2.03 6.80
CA LEU A 56 -4.05 1.04 7.25
C LEU A 56 -3.68 -0.39 6.81
N LEU A 57 -3.22 -0.57 5.56
CA LEU A 57 -2.76 -1.88 5.09
C LEU A 57 -1.54 -2.38 5.87
N GLN A 58 -0.59 -1.50 6.19
CA GLN A 58 0.56 -1.84 7.02
C GLN A 58 0.14 -2.28 8.43
N ALA A 59 -0.78 -1.57 9.07
CA ALA A 59 -1.32 -1.93 10.37
C ALA A 59 -2.00 -3.31 10.35
N ARG A 60 -2.81 -3.59 9.31
CA ARG A 60 -3.45 -4.90 9.11
C ARG A 60 -2.43 -6.02 8.95
N ILE A 61 -1.39 -5.80 8.15
CA ILE A 61 -0.31 -6.79 7.97
C ILE A 61 0.43 -7.05 9.29
N GLN A 62 0.71 -6.01 10.07
CA GLN A 62 1.34 -6.16 11.39
C GLN A 62 0.47 -6.97 12.35
N LEU A 63 -0.84 -6.70 12.36
CA LEU A 63 -1.80 -7.47 13.15
C LEU A 63 -1.81 -8.94 12.73
N LEU A 64 -1.91 -9.22 11.43
CA LEU A 64 -1.90 -10.59 10.89
C LEU A 64 -0.61 -11.33 11.25
N ARG A 65 0.55 -10.66 11.18
CA ARG A 65 1.83 -11.24 11.61
C ARG A 65 1.84 -11.56 13.10
N ARG A 66 1.28 -10.68 13.94
CA ARG A 66 1.18 -10.90 15.39
C ARG A 66 0.28 -12.11 15.68
N ILE A 67 -0.86 -12.21 15.00
CA ILE A 67 -1.77 -13.36 15.12
C ILE A 67 -1.07 -14.65 14.67
N SER A 68 -0.41 -14.66 13.50
CA SER A 68 0.36 -15.83 13.01
C SER A 68 1.38 -16.31 14.04
N SER A 69 2.11 -15.38 14.64
CA SER A 69 3.10 -15.67 15.68
C SER A 69 2.47 -16.26 16.95
N VAL A 70 1.26 -15.86 17.32
CA VAL A 70 0.54 -16.42 18.48
C VAL A 70 -0.02 -17.81 18.16
N CYS A 71 -0.52 -18.00 16.94
CA CYS A 71 -1.08 -19.27 16.47
C CYS A 71 -0.01 -20.29 16.05
N GLY A 72 1.27 -19.91 15.99
CA GLY A 72 2.38 -20.80 15.60
C GLY A 72 2.37 -21.18 14.12
N LEU A 73 1.77 -20.36 13.24
CA LEU A 73 1.72 -20.52 11.78
C LEU A 73 2.90 -19.83 11.09
#